data_AF-A0A8S3AS55-F1
#
_entry.id   AF-A0A8S3AS55-F1
#
_cell.length_a   1.000
_cell.length_b   1.000
_cell.length_c   1.000
_cell.angle_alpha   90.00
_cell.angle_beta   90.00
_cell.angle_gamma   90.00
#
_symmetry.space_group_name_H-M   'P 1'
#
loop_
_entity.id
_entity.type
_entity.pdbx_description
1 polymer ?
#
loop_
_entity_poly.entity_id
_entity_poly.type
_entity_poly.pdbx_seq_one_letter_code
_entity_poly.pdbx_strand_id
1 'polypeptide(L)' 'MAAAIVKKPCVLCCKGGGVTTCDGCQQTFCIKHIIEHRQELALQLENIGQEHDLFRR' A
#
# COMPACT_ATOMS: atom_id res chain seq x y z
N MET A 1 -14.59 0.92 -28.25
CA MET A 1 -13.54 1.90 -27.90
C MET A 1 -12.61 1.23 -26.90
N ALA A 2 -11.31 1.23 -27.17
CA ALA A 2 -10.30 0.54 -26.36
C ALA A 2 -10.26 1.10 -24.93
N ALA A 3 -10.27 0.21 -23.92
CA ALA A 3 -10.05 0.61 -22.55
C ALA A 3 -8.62 1.17 -22.45
N ALA A 4 -8.51 2.49 -22.28
CA ALA A 4 -7.25 3.11 -21.93
C ALA A 4 -6.78 2.46 -20.63
N ILE A 5 -5.72 1.67 -20.71
CA ILE A 5 -4.91 1.26 -19.55
C ILE A 5 -4.27 2.54 -18.99
N VAL A 6 -5.06 3.31 -18.25
CA VAL A 6 -4.59 4.45 -17.47
C VAL A 6 -3.69 3.86 -16.41
N LYS A 7 -2.38 3.86 -16.67
CA LYS A 7 -1.36 3.54 -15.68
C LYS A 7 -1.52 4.59 -14.58
N LYS A 8 -2.30 4.26 -13.54
CA LYS A 8 -2.59 5.16 -12.43
C LYS A 8 -1.23 5.57 -11.83
N PRO A 9 -0.91 6.86 -11.77
CA PRO A 9 0.33 7.29 -11.15
C PRO A 9 0.28 6.98 -9.65
N CYS A 10 1.43 7.05 -8.98
CA CYS A 10 1.46 6.87 -7.54
C CYS A 10 0.51 7.85 -6.84
N VAL A 11 -0.38 7.36 -5.97
CA VAL A 11 -1.35 8.19 -5.23
C VAL A 11 -0.68 9.21 -4.30
N LEU A 12 0.55 8.93 -3.85
CA LEU A 12 1.29 9.79 -2.92
C LEU A 12 2.12 10.87 -3.61
N CYS A 13 2.72 10.58 -4.76
CA CYS A 13 3.66 11.51 -5.41
C CYS A 13 3.39 11.79 -6.89
N CYS A 14 2.32 11.23 -7.45
CA CYS A 14 1.94 11.35 -8.85
C CYS A 14 3.03 10.99 -9.87
N LYS A 15 4.11 10.29 -9.45
CA LYS A 15 5.17 9.84 -10.36
C LYS A 15 4.70 8.61 -11.14
N GLY A 16 4.85 8.66 -12.47
CA GLY A 16 4.39 7.63 -13.40
C GLY A 16 5.44 6.60 -13.84
N GLY A 17 6.67 6.66 -13.29
CA GLY A 17 7.73 5.70 -13.61
C GLY A 17 7.77 4.55 -12.60
N GLY A 18 7.39 3.33 -13.01
CA GLY A 18 7.46 2.14 -12.17
C GLY A 18 6.46 2.18 -11.01
N VAL A 19 5.18 2.04 -11.33
CA VAL A 19 4.11 1.98 -10.33
C VAL A 19 3.56 0.56 -10.22
N THR A 20 3.25 0.15 -9.00
CA THR A 20 2.65 -1.14 -8.65
C THR A 20 1.35 -0.88 -7.89
N THR A 21 0.37 -1.77 -8.07
CA THR A 21 -0.92 -1.65 -7.41
C THR A 21 -0.95 -2.63 -6.24
N CYS A 22 -1.26 -2.11 -5.04
CA CYS A 22 -1.59 -2.94 -3.89
C CYS A 22 -3.02 -3.45 -4.09
N ASP A 23 -3.22 -4.75 -4.23
CA ASP A 23 -4.54 -5.36 -4.45
C ASP A 23 -5.45 -5.18 -3.22
N GLY A 24 -4.90 -5.36 -2.01
CA GLY A 24 -5.65 -5.19 -0.76
C GLY A 24 -6.17 -3.76 -0.55
N CYS A 25 -5.40 -2.75 -0.93
CA CYS A 25 -5.79 -1.35 -0.79
C CYS A 25 -6.42 -0.78 -2.06
N GLN A 26 -6.39 -1.51 -3.18
CA GLN A 26 -6.78 -1.05 -4.52
C GLN A 26 -6.13 0.30 -4.92
N GLN A 27 -4.94 0.57 -4.39
CA GLN A 27 -4.21 1.81 -4.55
C GLN A 27 -2.90 1.57 -5.29
N THR A 28 -2.54 2.54 -6.14
CA THR A 28 -1.35 2.47 -6.97
C THR A 28 -0.24 3.32 -6.37
N PHE A 29 0.94 2.72 -6.20
CA PHE A 29 2.10 3.31 -5.54
C PHE A 29 3.34 3.17 -6.42
N CYS A 30 4.30 4.09 -6.32
CA CYS A 30 5.60 3.89 -6.96
C CYS A 30 6.46 2.94 -6.13
N ILE A 31 7.57 2.45 -6.69
CA ILE A 31 8.49 1.51 -6.01
C ILE A 31 8.91 2.00 -4.61
N LYS A 32 9.12 3.31 -4.42
CA LYS A 32 9.46 3.84 -3.08
C LYS A 32 8.27 3.73 -2.12
N HIS A 33 7.12 4.26 -2.53
CA HIS A 33 5.94 4.31 -1.67
C HIS A 33 5.30 2.94 -1.41
N ILE A 34 5.43 1.96 -2.32
CA ILE A 34 4.95 0.60 -2.02
C ILE A 34 5.79 -0.06 -0.92
N ILE A 35 7.08 0.24 -0.85
CA ILE A 35 7.97 -0.27 0.20
C ILE A 35 7.61 0.37 1.55
N GLU A 36 7.35 1.68 1.57
CA GLU A 36 6.87 2.40 2.75
C GLU A 36 5.49 1.88 3.18
N HIS A 37 4.54 1.79 2.25
CA HIS A 37 3.20 1.26 2.50
C HIS A 37 3.24 -0.16 3.08
N ARG A 38 4.10 -1.03 2.56
CA ARG A 38 4.27 -2.39 3.09
C ARG A 38 4.86 -2.40 4.50
N GLN A 39 5.80 -1.50 4.80
CA GLN A 39 6.35 -1.32 6.15
C GLN A 39 5.28 -0.82 7.12
N GLU A 40 4.49 0.18 6.74
CA GLU A 40 3.39 0.67 7.57
C GLU A 40 2.35 -0.42 7.82
N LEU A 41 2.02 -1.24 6.82
CA LEU A 41 1.13 -2.39 7.01
C LEU A 41 1.70 -3.40 8.00
N ALA A 42 3.00 -3.71 7.91
CA ALA A 42 3.66 -4.62 8.83
C ALA A 42 3.61 -4.07 10.27
N LEU A 43 3.91 -2.79 10.44
CA LEU A 43 3.88 -2.13 11.75
C LEU A 43 2.46 -2.11 12.34
N GLN A 44 1.43 -1.86 11.52
CA GLN A 44 0.04 -1.93 11.94
C GLN A 44 -0.35 -3.36 12.35
N LEU A 45 0.08 -4.39 11.62
CA LEU A 45 -0.18 -5.78 11.97
C LEU A 45 0.50 -6.18 13.27
N GLU A 46 1.75 -5.77 13.48
CA GLU A 46 2.47 -5.98 14.74
C GLU A 46 1.75 -5.30 15.90
N ASN A 47 1.33 -4.04 15.71
CA ASN A 47 0.59 -3.31 16.74
C ASN A 47 -0.75 -4.00 17.07
N ILE A 48 -1.53 -4.41 16.06
CA ILE A 48 -2.78 -5.16 16.28
C ILE A 48 -2.51 -6.47 17.04
N GLY A 49 -1.42 -7.18 16.70
CA GLY A 49 -1.01 -8.38 17.40
C GLY A 49 -0.66 -8.13 18.88
N GLN A 50 0.07 -7.04 19.15
CA GLN A 50 0.40 -6.62 20.51
C GLN A 50 -0.84 -6.17 21.29
N GLU A 51 -1.70 -5.35 20.69
CA GLU A 51 -2.97 -4.92 21.30
C GLU A 51 -3.84 -6.12 21.62
N HIS A 52 -3.97 -7.08 20.70
CA HIS A 52 -4.74 -8.30 20.94
C HIS A 52 -4.16 -9.17 22.07
N ASP A 53 -2.83 -9.23 22.21
CA ASP A 53 -2.17 -9.91 23.34
C ASP A 53 -2.46 -9.20 24.67
N LEU A 54 -2.45 -7.86 24.67
CA LEU A 54 -2.78 -7.04 25.85
C LEU A 54 -4.23 -7.20 26.29
N PHE A 55 -5.19 -7.27 25.35
CA PHE A 55 -6.62 -7.45 25.66
C PHE A 55 -6.98 -8.89 26.08
N ARG A 56 -6.12 -9.88 25.78
CA ARG A 56 -6.37 -11.29 26.11
C ARG A 56 -5.84 -11.70 27.49
N ARG A 57 -5.19 -10.80 28.23
CA ARG A 57 -4.54 -11.07 29.52
C ARG A 57 -5.45 -10.90 30.73
#